data_AF-A0A9E1UNU4-F1
#
_entry.id   AF-A0A9E1UNU4-F1
#
_cell.length_a   1.000
_cell.length_b   1.000
_cell.length_c   1.000
_cell.angle_alpha   90.00
_cell.angle_beta   90.00
_cell.angle_gamma   90.00
#
_symmetry.space_group_name_H-M   'P 1'
#
loop_
_entity.id
_entity.type
_entity.pdbx_description
1 polymer ?
#
loop_
_entity_poly.entity_id
_entity_poly.type
_entity_poly.pdbx_seq_one_letter_code
_entity_poly.pdbx_strand_id
1 'polypeptide(L)' 'MVPDSQTAQDRAQPGRLGHAGAYSVFPVALLAEGRPCLVVGGGKIATRKAKLLLDADADVTVVAPEVSEELAE' A
#
# COMPACT_ATOMS: atom_id res chain seq x y z
N MET A 1 36.55 -33.32 -12.06
CA MET A 1 36.35 -32.58 -10.80
C MET A 1 35.49 -31.37 -11.15
N VAL A 2 34.18 -31.60 -11.14
CA VAL A 2 33.15 -30.56 -11.32
C VAL A 2 32.82 -30.11 -9.89
N PRO A 3 32.83 -28.81 -9.58
CA PRO A 3 32.31 -28.36 -8.30
C PRO A 3 30.79 -28.61 -8.27
N ASP A 4 30.40 -29.39 -7.27
CA ASP A 4 29.02 -29.72 -6.94
C ASP A 4 28.31 -28.54 -6.25
N SER A 5 27.00 -28.55 -6.45
CA SER A 5 25.95 -28.15 -5.50
C SER A 5 25.84 -26.70 -5.00
N GLN A 6 24.74 -26.08 -5.43
CA GLN A 6 23.79 -25.41 -4.51
C GLN A 6 24.20 -24.05 -3.92
N THR A 7 24.14 -22.95 -4.70
CA THR A 7 23.91 -21.61 -4.10
C THR A 7 23.27 -20.54 -5.00
N ALA A 8 22.74 -20.85 -6.19
CA ALA A 8 22.38 -19.74 -7.11
C ALA A 8 21.01 -19.80 -7.81
N GLN A 9 20.24 -20.88 -7.70
CA GLN A 9 19.08 -21.08 -8.58
C GLN A 9 17.84 -21.60 -7.86
N ASP A 10 17.57 -21.08 -6.67
CA ASP A 10 16.18 -20.95 -6.24
C ASP A 10 15.60 -19.67 -6.87
N ARG A 11 15.36 -19.75 -8.19
CA ARG A 11 14.53 -18.80 -8.93
C ARG A 11 13.05 -19.22 -8.80
N ALA A 12 12.61 -19.64 -7.61
CA ALA A 12 11.19 -19.75 -7.33
C ALA A 12 10.60 -18.34 -7.34
N GLN A 13 10.03 -17.96 -8.48
CA GLN A 13 9.24 -16.74 -8.64
C GLN A 13 7.90 -16.95 -7.95
N PRO A 14 7.60 -16.30 -6.81
CA PRO A 14 6.29 -16.39 -6.20
C PRO A 14 5.39 -15.31 -6.82
N GLY A 15 4.25 -15.70 -7.39
CA GLY A 15 3.08 -14.82 -7.47
C GLY A 15 2.83 -14.02 -8.76
N ARG A 16 3.01 -14.61 -9.94
CA ARG A 16 2.57 -13.96 -11.20
C ARG A 16 1.03 -13.98 -11.30
N LEU A 17 0.38 -12.90 -10.84
CA LEU A 17 -0.99 -12.53 -11.21
C LEU A 17 -0.93 -11.37 -12.20
N GLY A 18 -1.42 -11.60 -13.42
CA GLY A 18 -1.16 -10.77 -14.60
C GLY A 18 -1.77 -9.37 -14.56
N HIS A 19 -0.98 -8.39 -14.99
CA HIS A 19 -1.42 -7.10 -15.51
C HIS A 19 -0.51 -6.74 -16.69
N ALA A 20 -1.08 -6.27 -17.79
CA ALA A 20 -0.35 -5.85 -18.98
C ALA A 20 0.50 -4.60 -18.66
N GLY A 21 1.75 -4.83 -18.27
CA GLY A 21 2.71 -3.79 -17.88
C GLY A 21 3.49 -4.22 -16.64
N ALA A 22 4.70 -4.75 -16.83
CA ALA A 22 5.52 -5.24 -15.73
C ALA A 22 6.07 -4.07 -14.89
N TYR A 23 5.37 -3.72 -13.81
CA TYR A 23 5.92 -2.86 -12.77
C TYR A 23 6.38 -3.71 -11.59
N SER A 24 7.65 -3.55 -11.22
CA SER A 24 8.17 -4.09 -9.97
C SER A 24 7.76 -3.17 -8.83
N VAL A 25 7.07 -3.71 -7.82
CA VAL A 25 6.74 -2.97 -6.61
C VAL A 25 7.99 -2.83 -5.76
N PHE A 26 8.25 -1.62 -5.24
CA PHE A 26 9.31 -1.36 -4.27
C PHE A 26 8.66 -1.06 -2.90
N PRO A 27 8.92 -1.87 -1.86
CA PRO A 27 8.33 -1.63 -0.55
C PRO A 27 8.97 -0.41 0.11
N VAL A 28 8.15 0.44 0.70
CA VAL A 28 8.59 1.58 1.53
C VAL A 28 7.85 1.57 2.86
N ALA A 29 8.54 1.95 3.93
CA ALA A 29 7.93 2.27 5.22
C ALA A 29 7.71 3.79 5.30
N LEU A 30 6.49 4.22 5.58
CA LEU A 30 6.13 5.62 5.76
C LEU A 30 5.95 5.90 7.25
N LEU A 31 6.69 6.88 7.78
CA LEU A 31 6.48 7.42 9.13
C LEU A 31 5.46 8.56 9.02
N ALA A 32 4.21 8.27 9.37
CA ALA A 32 3.09 9.20 9.18
C ALA A 32 2.66 9.94 10.46
N GLU A 33 3.21 9.58 11.62
CA GLU A 33 2.87 10.19 12.91
C GLU A 33 3.02 11.72 12.88
N GLY A 34 1.92 12.43 13.17
CA GLY A 34 1.81 13.88 13.14
C GLY A 34 2.01 14.51 11.75
N ARG A 35 2.03 13.72 10.67
CA ARG A 35 2.27 14.22 9.31
C ARG A 35 0.94 14.60 8.65
N PRO A 36 0.85 15.79 8.02
CA PRO A 36 -0.34 16.17 7.27
C PRO A 36 -0.50 15.29 6.02
N CYS A 37 -1.66 14.65 5.89
CA CYS A 37 -1.99 13.72 4.82
C CYS A 37 -3.35 14.09 4.21
N LEU A 38 -3.40 14.23 2.88
CA LEU A 38 -4.64 14.51 2.15
C LEU A 38 -5.18 13.24 1.48
N VAL A 39 -6.42 12.90 1.76
CA VAL A 39 -7.19 11.86 1.06
C VAL A 39 -8.27 12.53 0.22
N VAL A 40 -8.32 12.20 -1.07
CA VAL A 40 -9.34 12.74 -2.00
C VAL A 40 -10.34 11.65 -2.35
N GLY A 41 -11.63 11.97 -2.22
CA GLY A 41 -12.75 11.05 -2.35
C GLY A 41 -13.26 10.55 -1.00
N GLY A 42 -14.54 10.15 -0.95
CA GLY A 42 -15.23 9.74 0.29
C GLY A 42 -15.87 8.36 0.23
N GLY A 43 -15.61 7.58 -0.83
CA GLY A 43 -16.10 6.21 -0.95
C GLY A 43 -15.20 5.18 -0.26
N LYS A 44 -15.57 3.90 -0.36
CA LYS A 44 -14.94 2.76 0.32
C LYS A 44 -13.40 2.72 0.26
N ILE A 45 -12.79 3.06 -0.87
CA ILE A 45 -11.32 3.03 -1.01
C ILE A 45 -10.66 4.17 -0.22
N ALA A 46 -11.26 5.36 -0.24
CA ALA A 46 -10.77 6.50 0.52
C ALA A 46 -10.90 6.22 2.02
N THR A 47 -12.04 5.68 2.45
CA THR A 47 -12.28 5.26 3.84
C THR A 47 -11.19 4.31 4.35
N ARG A 48 -10.88 3.25 3.58
CA ARG A 48 -9.82 2.32 3.94
C ARG A 48 -8.45 2.99 4.06
N LYS A 49 -8.13 3.93 3.17
CA LYS A 49 -6.83 4.63 3.19
C LYS A 49 -6.75 5.63 4.34
N ALA A 50 -7.82 6.37 4.60
CA ALA A 50 -7.91 7.29 5.72
C ALA A 50 -7.72 6.56 7.06
N LYS A 51 -8.40 5.43 7.25
CA LYS A 51 -8.22 4.58 8.45
C LYS A 51 -6.77 4.13 8.65
N LEU A 52 -6.11 3.63 7.60
CA LEU A 52 -4.69 3.23 7.70
C LEU A 52 -3.74 4.39 8.04
N LEU A 53 -4.06 5.61 7.59
CA LEU A 53 -3.28 6.80 7.92
C LEU A 53 -3.53 7.26 9.36
N LEU A 54 -4.79 7.21 9.81
CA LEU A 54 -5.17 7.50 11.20
C LEU A 54 -4.56 6.49 12.18
N ASP A 55 -4.58 5.20 11.84
CA ASP A 55 -3.93 4.12 12.61
C ASP A 55 -2.41 4.33 12.74
N ALA A 56 -1.81 5.12 11.84
CA ALA A 56 -0.41 5.52 11.85
C ALA A 56 -0.19 6.91 12.46
N ASP A 57 -1.18 7.43 13.20
CA ASP A 57 -1.19 8.72 13.89
C ASP A 57 -0.99 9.94 12.98
N ALA A 58 -1.38 9.84 11.71
CA ALA A 58 -1.30 10.96 10.77
C ALA A 58 -2.38 12.03 11.01
N ASP A 59 -2.07 13.27 10.64
CA ASP A 59 -3.06 14.36 10.57
C ASP A 59 -3.77 14.30 9.21
N VAL A 60 -4.94 13.66 9.17
CA VAL A 60 -5.63 13.34 7.92
C VAL A 60 -6.71 14.37 7.60
N THR A 61 -6.57 15.02 6.44
CA THR A 61 -7.64 15.81 5.82
C THR A 61 -8.30 15.01 4.70
N VAL A 62 -9.63 14.95 4.69
CA VAL A 62 -10.40 14.34 3.60
C VAL A 62 -11.10 15.43 2.80
N VAL A 63 -11.00 15.36 1.47
CA VAL A 63 -11.74 16.23 0.55
C VAL A 63 -12.64 15.38 -0.35
N ALA A 64 -13.95 15.52 -0.16
CA ALA A 64 -14.95 14.83 -0.96
C ALA A 64 -16.28 15.62 -0.99
N PRO A 65 -17.06 15.58 -2.08
CA PRO A 65 -18.41 16.14 -2.10
C PRO A 65 -19.36 15.42 -1.13
N GLU A 66 -19.20 14.11 -1.00
CA GLU A 66 -19.96 13.22 -0.11
C GLU A 66 -18.99 12.19 0.49
N VAL A 67 -19.28 11.75 1.72
CA VAL A 67 -18.51 10.72 2.43
C VAL A 67 -19.40 9.55 2.82
N SER A 68 -18.84 8.34 2.80
CA SER A 68 -19.52 7.14 3.32
C SER A 68 -19.81 7.30 4.82
N GLU A 69 -20.89 6.70 5.31
CA GLU A 69 -21.23 6.66 6.74
C GLU A 69 -20.03 6.21 7.59
N GLU A 70 -19.35 5.13 7.18
CA GLU A 70 -18.15 4.60 7.84
C GLU A 70 -16.97 5.60 7.95
N LEU A 71 -16.94 6.63 7.09
CA LEU A 71 -15.90 7.67 7.11
C LEU A 71 -16.35 8.91 7.91
N ALA A 72 -17.64 9.04 8.17
CA ALA A 72 -18.21 10.13 8.95
C ALA A 72 -18.30 9.81 10.45
N GLU A 73 -18.17 8.53 10.82
CA GLU A 73 -18.02 8.02 12.19
C GLU A 73 -16.58 8.20 12.71
#